data_AF-A0A1H3P825-F1
#
_entry.id   AF-A0A1H3P825-F1
#
_cell.length_a   1.000
_cell.length_b   1.000
_cell.length_c   1.000
_cell.angle_alpha   90.00
_cell.angle_beta   90.00
_cell.angle_gamma   90.00
#
_symmetry.space_group_name_H-M   'P 1'
#
loop_
_entity.id
_entity.type
_entity.pdbx_description
1 polymer ?
#
loop_
_entity_poly.entity_id
_entity_poly.type
_entity_poly.pdbx_seq_one_letter_code
_entity_poly.pdbx_strand_id
1 'polypeptide(L)'
;MTAQLSKKGEAWSARFSEPVSDLVKRYTASVFFDKRLAAVDIQGSLAHAEMLAYQKIISADDHAAIQKGMSQIQAEIAAGKFEWLLDLEDVHLNIEKRLTELVGDAGKRLHT
;
A
#
# COMPACT_ATOMS: atom_id res chain seq x y z
N MET A 1 31.06 8.03 -14.15
CA MET A 1 29.72 8.35 -13.59
C MET A 1 28.76 7.21 -13.89
N THR A 2 28.98 6.00 -13.36
CA THR A 2 28.29 4.80 -13.88
C THR A 2 28.18 3.65 -12.85
N ALA A 3 27.94 3.97 -11.57
CA ALA A 3 27.65 2.95 -10.55
C ALA A 3 26.35 3.19 -9.78
N GLN A 4 25.83 4.41 -9.81
CA GLN A 4 24.77 4.86 -8.89
C GLN A 4 23.35 4.43 -9.32
N LEU A 5 23.17 3.96 -10.56
CA LEU A 5 21.86 3.56 -11.10
C LEU A 5 21.56 2.06 -10.93
N SER A 6 22.47 1.27 -10.35
CA SER A 6 22.34 -0.19 -10.23
C SER A 6 21.56 -0.66 -8.99
N LYS A 7 21.24 0.22 -8.03
CA LYS A 7 20.66 -0.14 -6.72
C LYS A 7 19.22 0.32 -6.53
N LYS A 8 18.42 0.32 -7.60
CA LYS A 8 17.05 0.84 -7.58
C LYS A 8 16.08 0.06 -6.65
N GLY A 9 16.40 -1.20 -6.32
CA GLY A 9 15.62 -2.03 -5.40
C GLY A 9 15.95 -1.87 -3.92
N GLU A 10 17.02 -1.16 -3.57
CA GLU A 10 17.46 -0.93 -2.18
C GLU A 10 17.13 0.48 -1.68
N ALA A 11 16.79 1.41 -2.57
CA ALA A 11 16.57 2.81 -2.23
C ALA A 11 15.18 3.06 -1.63
N TRP A 12 15.15 3.79 -0.52
CA TRP A 12 13.94 4.24 0.19
C TRP A 12 12.94 5.01 -0.68
N SER A 13 13.48 5.82 -1.59
CA SER A 13 12.70 6.65 -2.50
C SER A 13 13.52 6.94 -3.75
N ALA A 14 12.87 7.44 -4.79
CA ALA A 14 13.53 7.89 -6.00
C ALA A 14 14.60 8.99 -5.78
N ARG A 15 14.68 9.57 -4.58
CA ARG A 15 15.63 10.62 -4.22
C ARG A 15 16.92 10.12 -3.56
N PHE A 16 16.98 8.88 -3.11
CA PHE A 16 18.15 8.34 -2.41
C PHE A 16 18.84 7.24 -3.23
N SER A 17 20.17 7.16 -3.12
CA SER A 17 20.97 6.13 -3.80
C SER A 17 21.47 5.02 -2.87
N GLU A 18 21.18 5.11 -1.58
CA GLU A 18 21.60 4.16 -0.54
C GLU A 18 20.38 3.58 0.19
N PRO A 19 20.49 2.34 0.71
CA PRO A 19 19.44 1.75 1.52
C PRO A 19 19.24 2.46 2.86
N VAL A 20 17.99 2.43 3.35
CA VAL A 20 17.68 2.91 4.69
C VAL A 20 18.30 1.99 5.73
N SER A 21 19.00 2.59 6.69
CA SER A 21 19.50 1.85 7.84
C SER A 21 18.36 1.21 8.64
N ASP A 22 18.60 0.03 9.21
CA ASP A 22 17.61 -0.64 10.07
C ASP A 22 17.21 0.16 11.31
N LEU A 23 18.07 1.09 11.75
CA LEU A 23 17.74 2.02 12.81
C LEU A 23 16.66 3.00 12.37
N VAL A 24 16.81 3.60 11.18
CA VAL A 24 15.83 4.55 10.65
C VAL A 24 14.50 3.85 10.38
N LYS A 25 14.50 2.66 9.74
CA LYS A 25 13.28 1.88 9.51
C LYS A 25 12.48 1.65 10.80
N ARG A 26 13.16 1.18 11.86
CA ARG A 26 12.51 0.94 13.16
C ARG A 26 12.06 2.21 13.87
N TYR A 27 12.76 3.31 13.64
CA TYR A 27 12.43 4.59 14.26
C TYR A 27 11.24 5.28 13.57
N THR A 28 11.12 5.16 12.25
CA THR A 28 10.03 5.81 11.49
C THR A 28 8.78 4.95 11.36
N ALA A 29 8.90 3.62 11.45
CA ALA A 29 7.77 2.72 11.30
C ALA A 29 6.69 2.93 12.36
N SER A 30 5.46 3.18 11.90
CA SER A 30 4.26 3.28 12.72
C SER A 30 3.41 2.01 12.71
N VAL A 31 3.69 1.07 11.80
CA VAL A 31 2.91 -0.19 11.58
C VAL A 31 2.57 -0.94 12.87
N PHE A 32 3.47 -0.93 13.86
CA PHE A 32 3.26 -1.64 15.12
C PHE A 32 2.10 -1.10 15.96
N PHE A 33 1.75 0.17 15.80
CA PHE A 33 0.68 0.81 16.56
C PHE A 33 -0.46 1.35 15.69
N ASP A 34 -0.21 1.74 14.44
CA ASP A 34 -1.22 2.32 13.55
C ASP A 34 -2.06 1.27 12.81
N LYS A 35 -1.65 -0.01 12.76
CA LYS A 35 -2.44 -1.11 12.18
C LYS A 35 -3.85 -1.23 12.75
N ARG A 36 -4.09 -0.68 13.94
CA ARG A 36 -5.43 -0.53 14.54
C ARG A 36 -6.38 0.33 13.70
N LEU A 37 -5.84 1.15 12.80
CA LEU A 37 -6.57 2.04 11.88
C LEU A 37 -6.91 1.36 10.56
N ALA A 38 -6.52 0.09 10.34
CA ALA A 38 -6.73 -0.59 9.06
C ALA A 38 -8.19 -0.56 8.58
N ALA A 39 -9.15 -0.70 9.49
CA ALA A 39 -10.56 -0.67 9.12
C ALA A 39 -11.01 0.69 8.57
N VAL A 40 -10.54 1.79 9.15
CA VAL A 40 -10.89 3.14 8.69
C VAL A 40 -10.08 3.56 7.47
N ASP A 41 -8.85 3.05 7.34
CA ASP A 41 -8.03 3.23 6.13
C ASP A 41 -8.72 2.59 4.92
N ILE A 42 -9.10 1.30 5.03
CA ILE A 42 -9.84 0.58 3.98
C ILE A 42 -11.13 1.31 3.62
N GLN A 43 -11.88 1.81 4.60
CA GLN A 43 -13.11 2.54 4.35
C GLN A 43 -12.84 3.85 3.58
N GLY A 44 -11.81 4.60 3.97
CA GLY A 44 -11.40 5.82 3.27
C GLY A 44 -10.96 5.53 1.83
N SER A 45 -10.17 4.47 1.63
CA SER A 45 -9.74 4.00 0.32
C SER A 45 -10.91 3.61 -0.58
N LEU A 46 -11.92 2.91 -0.05
CA LEU A 46 -13.12 2.54 -0.82
C LEU A 46 -13.90 3.77 -1.27
N ALA A 47 -14.10 4.76 -0.38
CA ALA A 47 -14.75 6.00 -0.73
C ALA A 47 -13.95 6.80 -1.78
N HIS A 48 -12.63 6.79 -1.69
CA HIS A 48 -11.76 7.39 -2.69
C HIS A 48 -11.89 6.69 -4.05
N ALA A 49 -11.85 5.36 -4.07
CA ALA A 49 -12.03 4.57 -5.30
C ALA A 49 -13.40 4.83 -5.96
N GLU A 50 -14.46 4.94 -5.17
CA GLU A 50 -15.80 5.30 -5.65
C GLU A 50 -15.81 6.68 -6.31
N MET A 51 -15.18 7.66 -5.68
CA MET A 51 -15.02 9.01 -6.25
C MET A 51 -14.24 8.97 -7.57
N LEU A 52 -13.10 8.25 -7.62
CA LEU A 52 -12.30 8.11 -8.85
C LEU A 52 -13.10 7.48 -10.00
N ALA A 53 -13.90 6.45 -9.70
CA ALA A 53 -14.76 5.79 -10.68
C ALA A 53 -15.86 6.74 -11.18
N TYR A 54 -16.48 7.49 -10.28
CA TYR A 54 -17.49 8.51 -10.62
C TYR A 54 -16.91 9.59 -11.55
N GLN A 55 -15.67 10.03 -11.28
CA GLN A 55 -14.95 10.99 -12.13
C GLN A 55 -14.35 10.35 -13.41
N LYS A 56 -14.54 9.05 -13.61
CA LYS A 56 -14.00 8.27 -14.75
C LYS A 56 -12.47 8.30 -14.85
N ILE A 57 -11.79 8.48 -13.72
CA ILE A 57 -10.32 8.37 -13.61
C ILE A 57 -9.91 6.90 -13.63
N ILE A 58 -10.71 6.03 -13.02
CA ILE A 58 -10.59 4.57 -13.10
C ILE A 58 -11.83 3.97 -13.76
N SER A 59 -11.67 2.77 -14.35
CA SER A 59 -12.79 2.06 -14.96
C SER A 59 -13.71 1.44 -13.91
N ALA A 60 -14.94 1.09 -14.31
CA ALA A 60 -15.87 0.35 -13.45
C ALA A 60 -15.29 -1.03 -13.05
N ASP A 61 -14.53 -1.66 -13.95
CA ASP A 61 -13.88 -2.95 -13.70
C ASP A 61 -12.75 -2.80 -12.66
N ASP A 62 -11.92 -1.75 -12.76
CA ASP A 62 -10.90 -1.45 -11.75
C ASP A 62 -11.54 -1.18 -10.39
N HIS A 63 -12.61 -0.37 -10.37
CA HIS A 63 -13.33 -0.08 -9.13
C HIS A 63 -13.87 -1.35 -8.48
N ALA A 64 -14.53 -2.22 -9.25
CA ALA A 64 -15.03 -3.50 -8.74
C ALA A 64 -13.90 -4.42 -8.24
N ALA A 65 -12.76 -4.43 -8.94
CA ALA A 65 -11.57 -5.17 -8.51
C ALA A 65 -11.05 -4.64 -7.17
N ILE A 66 -10.89 -3.32 -7.03
CA ILE A 66 -10.45 -2.67 -5.78
C ILE A 66 -11.41 -3.03 -4.63
N GLN A 67 -12.72 -2.92 -4.84
CA GLN A 67 -13.72 -3.26 -3.82
C GLN A 67 -13.58 -4.71 -3.34
N LYS A 68 -13.43 -5.65 -4.27
CA LYS A 68 -13.23 -7.06 -3.96
C LYS A 68 -11.91 -7.30 -3.22
N GLY A 69 -10.82 -6.68 -3.68
CA GLY A 69 -9.50 -6.78 -3.05
C GLY A 69 -9.51 -6.26 -1.62
N MET A 70 -10.11 -5.09 -1.38
CA MET A 70 -10.25 -4.51 -0.05
C MET A 70 -11.10 -5.37 0.88
N SER A 71 -12.20 -5.96 0.39
CA SER A 71 -13.01 -6.90 1.16
C SER A 71 -12.20 -8.13 1.60
N GLN A 72 -11.37 -8.67 0.70
CA GLN A 72 -10.47 -9.77 1.03
C GLN A 72 -9.44 -9.37 2.08
N ILE A 73 -8.79 -8.21 1.92
CA ILE A 73 -7.81 -7.70 2.90
C ILE A 73 -8.45 -7.54 4.28
N GLN A 74 -9.65 -6.96 4.34
CA GLN A 74 -10.37 -6.79 5.59
C GLN A 74 -10.63 -8.14 6.28
N ALA A 75 -11.01 -9.17 5.52
CA ALA A 75 -11.19 -10.52 6.05
C ALA A 75 -9.88 -11.17 6.52
N GLU A 76 -8.77 -10.97 5.79
CA GLU A 76 -7.44 -11.45 6.18
C GLU A 76 -6.99 -10.81 7.52
N ILE A 77 -7.22 -9.50 7.68
CA ILE A 77 -6.90 -8.77 8.92
C ILE A 77 -7.77 -9.26 10.08
N ALA A 78 -9.09 -9.39 9.87
CA ALA A 78 -10.01 -9.86 10.91
C ALA A 78 -9.70 -11.31 11.35
N ALA A 79 -9.22 -12.15 10.44
CA ALA A 79 -8.80 -13.52 10.74
C ALA A 79 -7.40 -13.63 11.35
N GLY A 80 -6.67 -12.51 11.51
CA GLY A 80 -5.29 -12.52 12.00
C GLY A 80 -4.29 -13.16 11.02
N LYS A 81 -4.64 -13.27 9.73
CA LYS A 81 -3.83 -13.88 8.67
C LYS A 81 -3.05 -12.85 7.84
N PHE A 82 -3.36 -11.57 7.99
CA PHE A 82 -2.64 -10.50 7.31
C PHE A 82 -1.24 -10.31 7.91
N GLU A 83 -0.22 -10.41 7.06
CA GLU A 83 1.18 -10.22 7.45
C GLU A 83 1.54 -8.73 7.40
N TRP A 84 1.89 -8.16 8.54
CA TRP A 84 2.35 -6.77 8.64
C TRP A 84 3.87 -6.73 8.51
N LEU A 85 4.35 -6.03 7.48
CA LEU A 85 5.77 -5.94 7.16
C LEU A 85 6.36 -4.64 7.71
N LEU A 86 7.45 -4.73 8.48
CA LEU A 86 8.19 -3.57 8.98
C LEU A 86 8.78 -2.71 7.85
N ASP A 87 9.16 -3.36 6.74
CA ASP A 87 9.68 -2.66 5.56
C ASP A 87 8.61 -1.79 4.87
N LEU A 88 7.34 -1.98 5.21
CA LEU A 88 6.22 -1.14 4.81
C LEU A 88 5.85 -0.29 6.04
N GLU A 89 6.43 0.90 6.10
CA GLU A 89 6.49 1.82 7.25
C GLU A 89 5.21 1.89 8.10
N ASP A 90 4.04 1.93 7.47
CA ASP A 90 2.75 2.22 8.08
C ASP A 90 1.63 1.27 7.61
N VAL A 91 0.44 1.43 8.19
CA VAL A 91 -0.77 0.69 7.82
C VAL A 91 -1.14 0.85 6.34
N HIS A 92 -0.92 2.04 5.78
CA HIS A 92 -1.33 2.43 4.44
C HIS A 92 -0.54 1.66 3.37
N LEU A 93 0.79 1.66 3.48
CA LEU A 93 1.69 0.97 2.56
C LEU A 93 1.51 -0.56 2.61
N ASN A 94 1.20 -1.10 3.78
CA ASN A 94 0.87 -2.53 3.91
C ASN A 94 -0.40 -2.90 3.13
N ILE A 95 -1.47 -2.12 3.29
CA ILE A 95 -2.73 -2.34 2.59
C ILE A 95 -2.57 -2.11 1.08
N GLU A 96 -1.88 -1.04 0.66
CA GLU A 96 -1.60 -0.74 -0.75
C GLU A 96 -0.81 -1.85 -1.43
N LYS A 97 0.25 -2.34 -0.76
CA LYS A 97 1.07 -3.45 -1.28
C LYS A 97 0.22 -4.69 -1.48
N ARG A 98 -0.57 -5.06 -0.47
CA ARG A 98 -1.45 -6.24 -0.54
C ARG A 98 -2.51 -6.08 -1.62
N LEU A 99 -3.11 -4.90 -1.75
CA LEU A 99 -4.10 -4.63 -2.79
C LEU A 99 -3.48 -4.78 -4.18
N THR A 100 -2.30 -4.21 -4.39
CA THR A 100 -1.56 -4.33 -5.66
C THR A 100 -1.21 -5.78 -6.00
N GLU A 101 -0.91 -6.62 -5.01
CA GLU A 101 -0.71 -8.06 -5.22
C GLU A 101 -1.99 -8.78 -5.64
N LEU A 102 -3.15 -8.38 -5.11
CA LEU A 102 -4.44 -9.00 -5.41
C LEU A 102 -5.02 -8.57 -6.76
N VAL A 103 -4.89 -7.29 -7.13
CA VAL A 103 -5.61 -6.70 -8.27
C VAL A 103 -4.69 -6.00 -9.28
N GLY A 104 -3.38 -6.09 -9.11
CA GLY A 104 -2.39 -5.55 -10.04
C GLY A 104 -2.49 -4.04 -10.21
N ASP A 105 -2.50 -3.59 -11.46
CA ASP A 105 -2.48 -2.16 -11.81
C ASP A 105 -3.76 -1.42 -11.36
N ALA A 106 -4.88 -2.11 -11.17
CA ALA A 106 -6.07 -1.50 -10.57
C ALA A 106 -5.78 -0.96 -9.16
N GLY A 107 -5.01 -1.70 -8.36
CA GLY A 107 -4.63 -1.29 -7.00
C GLY A 107 -3.73 -0.05 -6.99
N LYS A 108 -2.77 0.02 -7.92
CA LYS A 108 -1.87 1.18 -8.05
C LYS A 108 -2.61 2.47 -8.42
N ARG A 109 -3.69 2.36 -9.19
CA ARG A 109 -4.49 3.53 -9.62
C ARG A 109 -5.23 4.21 -8.47
N LEU A 110 -5.33 3.57 -7.31
CA LEU A 110 -5.93 4.18 -6.13
C LEU A 110 -5.15 5.40 -5.60
N HIS A 111 -3.86 5.50 -5.90
CA HIS A 111 -2.99 6.62 -5.48
C HIS A 111 -2.61 7.53 -6.66
N THR A 112 -3.54 7.73 -7.60
CA THR A 112 -3.38 8.64 -8.76
C THR A 112 -3.36 10.10 -8.34
#